data_AF-A0A519M4X1-F1
#
_entry.id   AF-A0A519M4X1-F1
#
_cell.length_a   1.000
_cell.length_b   1.000
_cell.length_c   1.000
_cell.angle_alpha   90.00
_cell.angle_beta   90.00
_cell.angle_gamma   90.00
#
_symmetry.space_group_name_H-M   'P 1'
#
loop_
_entity.id
_entity.type
_entity.pdbx_description
1 polymer ?
#
loop_
_entity_poly.entity_id
_entity_poly.type
_entity_poly.pdbx_seq_one_letter_code
_entity_poly.pdbx_strand_id
1 'polypeptide(L)'
;REYLNHAQKDYWSLLEARIQEAGVKRIRSDSVRGMEVILTGSPEGFIRGQDGRAVDYSKSKWAGDNLRFLQEKFGAKNIVSFTLHQDEKTPHIHAVLAPITAKNTLSADQLFNPASLRQLQTEYAQAMASHGLERGIEHSQAKHDPMQRLYGLEAQHAQRVAELTKPSGPAPAIQLSDPPAAPWKHAEWKAAEELRINAELARQAEAARAQLVEVAKLAQANTAAAEQVRVLQKQLGTSEGLKQGNYTSLQAAQQESEVDGQALQKMAVQYAQDSELPHFRQLGQQIREETRQALVQTIEQTLTQPVKDAADFVAKLKAAGYEGQARGPGKVVLTHEQTGATFPISELRPNGQALGPQLTAAVERTAQQAKDQVQDRGKSRGGGIGM
;
A
#
# COMPACT_ATOMS: atom_id res chain seq x y z
N ARG A 1 -33.67 12.04 -20.91
CA ARG A 1 -35.15 12.04 -21.03
C ARG A 1 -35.61 13.44 -21.38
N GLU A 2 -36.43 13.58 -22.43
CA GLU A 2 -37.06 14.85 -22.80
C GLU A 2 -38.38 15.02 -22.03
N TYR A 3 -38.55 16.19 -21.41
CA TYR A 3 -39.79 16.58 -20.73
C TYR A 3 -40.63 17.52 -21.61
N LEU A 4 -39.98 18.23 -22.52
CA LEU A 4 -40.60 19.03 -23.58
C LEU A 4 -39.89 18.72 -24.89
N ASN A 5 -40.58 18.91 -26.02
CA ASN A 5 -40.11 18.54 -27.37
C ASN A 5 -39.96 17.03 -27.61
N HIS A 6 -40.90 16.19 -27.16
CA HIS A 6 -40.87 14.72 -27.38
C HIS A 6 -40.75 14.28 -28.85
N ALA A 7 -41.05 15.18 -29.81
CA ALA A 7 -40.94 14.92 -31.25
C ALA A 7 -39.55 15.25 -31.81
N GLN A 8 -38.59 15.66 -30.97
CA GLN A 8 -37.20 16.01 -31.33
C GLN A 8 -37.12 16.99 -32.50
N LYS A 9 -38.01 17.97 -32.52
CA LYS A 9 -37.96 19.04 -33.52
C LYS A 9 -36.73 19.89 -33.29
N ASP A 10 -36.20 20.46 -34.36
CA ASP A 10 -35.09 21.36 -34.28
C ASP A 10 -35.47 22.62 -33.48
N TYR A 11 -34.51 23.13 -32.69
CA TYR A 11 -34.75 24.26 -31.80
C TYR A 11 -35.14 25.53 -32.55
N TRP A 12 -34.65 25.71 -33.78
CA TRP A 12 -34.95 26.87 -34.59
C TRP A 12 -36.44 26.94 -34.95
N SER A 13 -37.00 25.85 -35.47
CA SER A 13 -38.42 25.74 -35.79
C SER A 13 -39.31 25.94 -34.56
N LEU A 14 -38.91 25.41 -33.40
CA LEU A 14 -39.66 25.58 -32.16
C LEU A 14 -39.68 27.04 -31.68
N LEU A 15 -38.52 27.70 -31.70
CA LEU A 15 -38.41 29.10 -31.33
C LEU A 15 -39.18 29.99 -32.30
N GLU A 16 -39.08 29.72 -33.60
CA GLU A 16 -39.79 30.47 -34.64
C GLU A 16 -41.32 30.35 -34.46
N ALA A 17 -41.83 29.13 -34.26
CA ALA A 17 -43.24 28.90 -33.99
C ALA A 17 -43.70 29.64 -32.73
N ARG A 18 -42.89 29.62 -31.66
CA ARG A 18 -43.22 30.31 -30.41
C ARG A 18 -43.20 31.84 -30.56
N ILE A 19 -42.24 32.39 -31.29
CA ILE A 19 -42.12 33.83 -31.58
C ILE A 19 -43.31 34.31 -32.42
N GLN A 20 -43.73 33.53 -33.41
CA GLN A 20 -44.92 33.80 -34.21
C GLN A 20 -46.20 33.73 -33.36
N GLU A 21 -46.35 32.70 -32.52
CA GLU A 21 -47.48 32.57 -31.60
C GLU A 21 -47.60 33.76 -30.62
N ALA A 22 -46.48 34.31 -30.15
CA ALA A 22 -46.46 35.50 -29.30
C ALA A 22 -46.89 36.78 -30.03
N GLY A 23 -46.94 36.79 -31.36
CA GLY A 23 -47.24 37.98 -32.14
C GLY A 23 -46.14 39.05 -32.06
N VAL A 24 -44.87 38.63 -31.98
CA VAL A 24 -43.73 39.57 -31.96
C VAL A 24 -43.66 40.33 -33.29
N LYS A 25 -43.94 41.64 -33.26
CA LYS A 25 -44.10 42.44 -34.46
C LYS A 25 -42.81 42.80 -35.20
N ARG A 26 -41.68 42.89 -34.49
CA ARG A 26 -40.40 43.33 -35.05
C ARG A 26 -39.27 42.46 -34.50
N ILE A 27 -38.59 41.75 -35.40
CA ILE A 27 -37.43 40.90 -35.10
C ILE A 27 -36.27 41.45 -35.93
N ARG A 28 -35.16 41.81 -35.28
CA ARG A 28 -33.95 42.20 -36.01
C ARG A 28 -33.21 40.94 -36.47
N SER A 29 -32.44 41.04 -37.56
CA SER A 29 -31.68 39.91 -38.10
C SER A 29 -30.66 39.33 -37.10
N ASP A 30 -30.15 40.17 -36.20
CA ASP A 30 -29.18 39.84 -35.15
C ASP A 30 -29.84 39.51 -33.79
N SER A 31 -31.18 39.42 -33.73
CA SER A 31 -31.88 39.17 -32.47
C SER A 31 -31.62 37.75 -31.99
N VAL A 32 -31.22 37.61 -30.73
CA VAL A 32 -31.11 36.33 -30.04
C VAL A 32 -32.51 35.69 -29.97
N ARG A 33 -32.73 34.64 -30.76
CA ARG A 33 -34.03 33.96 -30.86
C ARG A 33 -34.29 32.96 -29.75
N GLY A 34 -33.23 32.39 -29.19
CA GLY A 34 -33.29 31.43 -28.09
C GLY A 34 -32.14 31.63 -27.13
N MET A 35 -32.39 31.31 -25.86
CA MET A 35 -31.38 31.20 -24.83
C MET A 35 -31.31 29.75 -24.38
N GLU A 36 -30.12 29.20 -24.33
CA GLU A 36 -29.85 27.91 -23.72
C GLU A 36 -29.42 28.12 -22.27
N VAL A 37 -30.03 27.38 -21.36
CA VAL A 37 -29.68 27.37 -19.94
C VAL A 37 -29.36 25.95 -19.51
N ILE A 38 -28.26 25.82 -18.77
CA ILE A 38 -27.83 24.56 -18.16
C ILE A 38 -28.17 24.62 -16.68
N LEU A 39 -28.89 23.60 -16.20
CA LEU A 39 -29.23 23.45 -14.80
C LEU A 39 -28.58 22.16 -14.27
N THR A 40 -27.71 22.31 -13.29
CA THR A 40 -26.96 21.19 -12.70
C THR A 40 -26.56 21.53 -11.26
N GLY A 41 -25.98 20.55 -10.56
CA GLY A 41 -25.28 20.71 -9.29
C GLY A 41 -23.83 20.23 -9.40
N SER A 42 -23.11 20.24 -8.28
CA SER A 42 -21.80 19.58 -8.21
C SER A 42 -21.98 18.05 -8.21
N PRO A 43 -20.97 17.27 -8.64
CA PRO A 43 -21.06 15.81 -8.71
C PRO A 43 -21.45 15.13 -7.40
N GLU A 44 -21.12 15.74 -6.25
CA GLU A 44 -21.38 15.28 -4.89
C GLU A 44 -22.83 15.53 -4.46
N GLY A 45 -23.52 16.47 -5.09
CA GLY A 45 -24.94 16.77 -4.84
C GLY A 45 -25.90 15.73 -5.40
N PHE A 46 -25.41 14.77 -6.19
CA PHE A 46 -26.21 13.70 -6.79
C PHE A 46 -25.98 12.37 -6.08
N ILE A 47 -27.07 11.66 -5.80
CA ILE A 47 -27.05 10.33 -5.20
C ILE A 47 -26.49 9.36 -6.25
N ARG A 48 -25.51 8.54 -5.83
CA ARG A 48 -24.84 7.56 -6.69
C ARG A 48 -25.13 6.14 -6.22
N GLY A 49 -25.27 5.24 -7.19
CA GLY A 49 -25.38 3.80 -6.97
C GLY A 49 -24.05 3.18 -6.56
N GLN A 50 -24.06 1.87 -6.31
CA GLN A 50 -22.85 1.11 -5.96
C GLN A 50 -21.81 1.08 -7.10
N ASP A 51 -22.24 1.31 -8.34
CA ASP A 51 -21.40 1.41 -9.53
C ASP A 51 -20.79 2.81 -9.74
N GLY A 52 -21.04 3.75 -8.81
CA GLY A 52 -20.57 5.13 -8.87
C GLY A 52 -21.33 6.02 -9.86
N ARG A 53 -22.32 5.50 -10.60
CA ARG A 53 -23.16 6.29 -11.49
C ARG A 53 -24.27 6.97 -10.71
N ALA A 54 -24.71 8.14 -11.18
CA ALA A 54 -25.88 8.80 -10.59
C ALA A 54 -27.11 7.89 -10.76
N VAL A 55 -27.96 7.85 -9.74
CA VAL A 55 -29.26 7.15 -9.84
C VAL A 55 -30.14 7.80 -10.90
N ASP A 56 -31.19 7.13 -11.38
CA ASP A 56 -32.07 7.72 -12.38
C ASP A 56 -32.90 8.90 -11.82
N TYR A 57 -32.62 10.10 -12.31
CA TYR A 57 -33.34 11.35 -12.03
C TYR A 57 -34.53 11.61 -12.98
N SER A 58 -34.83 10.72 -13.92
CA SER A 58 -35.89 10.90 -14.94
C SER A 58 -37.32 11.03 -14.40
N LYS A 59 -37.55 10.66 -13.13
CA LYS A 59 -38.81 10.84 -12.40
C LYS A 59 -38.59 11.55 -11.06
N SER A 60 -37.43 12.17 -10.87
CA SER A 60 -37.08 12.85 -9.63
C SER A 60 -37.88 14.13 -9.44
N LYS A 61 -38.09 14.49 -8.17
CA LYS A 61 -38.64 15.80 -7.81
C LYS A 61 -37.73 16.93 -8.30
N TRP A 62 -36.41 16.72 -8.28
CA TRP A 62 -35.41 17.69 -8.76
C TRP A 62 -35.64 18.11 -10.21
N ALA A 63 -35.82 17.15 -11.13
CA ALA A 63 -36.06 17.48 -12.54
C ALA A 63 -37.40 18.22 -12.74
N GLY A 64 -38.45 17.82 -12.02
CA GLY A 64 -39.75 18.49 -12.06
C GLY A 64 -39.72 19.91 -11.49
N ASP A 65 -39.00 20.13 -10.40
CA ASP A 65 -38.85 21.46 -9.79
C ASP A 65 -38.01 22.39 -10.66
N ASN A 66 -37.00 21.88 -11.36
CA ASN A 66 -36.23 22.64 -12.34
C ASN A 66 -37.11 23.12 -13.50
N LEU A 67 -37.94 22.24 -14.05
CA LEU A 67 -38.89 22.61 -15.10
C LEU A 67 -39.86 23.68 -14.59
N ARG A 68 -40.42 23.48 -13.38
CA ARG A 68 -41.34 24.44 -12.75
C ARG A 68 -40.69 25.80 -12.54
N PHE A 69 -39.48 25.84 -12.01
CA PHE A 69 -38.72 27.06 -11.80
C PHE A 69 -38.57 27.87 -13.10
N LEU A 70 -38.18 27.23 -14.20
CA LEU A 70 -38.07 27.90 -15.50
C LEU A 70 -39.42 28.39 -16.02
N GLN A 71 -40.48 27.59 -15.87
CA GLN A 71 -41.83 27.95 -16.31
C GLN A 71 -42.40 29.14 -15.52
N GLU A 72 -42.16 29.19 -14.20
CA GLU A 72 -42.57 30.31 -13.35
C GLU A 72 -41.76 31.57 -13.65
N LYS A 73 -40.44 31.43 -13.86
CA LYS A 73 -39.54 32.57 -14.09
C LYS A 73 -39.69 33.20 -15.46
N PHE A 74 -39.80 32.38 -16.51
CA PHE A 74 -39.76 32.84 -17.90
C PHE A 74 -41.09 32.63 -18.64
N GLY A 75 -42.08 31.99 -18.02
CA GLY A 75 -43.36 31.65 -18.61
C GLY A 75 -43.34 30.29 -19.31
N ALA A 76 -44.34 29.45 -19.02
CA ALA A 76 -44.35 28.07 -19.47
C ALA A 76 -44.26 27.90 -21.01
N LYS A 77 -44.92 28.78 -21.77
CA LYS A 77 -44.86 28.78 -23.24
C LYS A 77 -43.49 29.15 -23.79
N ASN A 78 -42.69 29.89 -23.02
CA ASN A 78 -41.38 30.32 -23.48
C ASN A 78 -40.34 29.19 -23.37
N ILE A 79 -40.60 28.13 -22.62
CA ILE A 79 -39.72 26.96 -22.55
C ILE A 79 -40.07 26.02 -23.70
N VAL A 80 -39.23 26.01 -24.74
CA VAL A 80 -39.51 25.24 -25.97
C VAL A 80 -38.88 23.85 -25.97
N SER A 81 -37.81 23.67 -25.20
CA SER A 81 -37.15 22.37 -25.01
C SER A 81 -36.67 22.24 -23.57
N PHE A 82 -36.74 21.02 -23.02
CA PHE A 82 -36.22 20.68 -21.71
C PHE A 82 -35.80 19.22 -21.71
N THR A 83 -34.49 18.99 -21.65
CA THR A 83 -33.87 17.68 -21.80
C THR A 83 -32.95 17.41 -20.63
N LEU A 84 -33.23 16.32 -19.91
CA LEU A 84 -32.34 15.80 -18.86
C LEU A 84 -31.35 14.82 -19.47
N HIS A 85 -30.07 15.15 -19.37
CA HIS A 85 -28.93 14.30 -19.69
C HIS A 85 -28.44 13.58 -18.44
N GLN A 86 -28.18 12.28 -18.56
CA GLN A 86 -27.77 11.39 -17.45
C GLN A 86 -26.73 10.35 -17.88
N ASP A 87 -26.38 10.38 -19.17
CA ASP A 87 -25.36 9.59 -19.83
C ASP A 87 -23.94 10.14 -19.57
N GLU A 88 -23.85 11.34 -18.99
CA GLU A 88 -22.60 11.96 -18.56
C GLU A 88 -22.30 11.77 -17.06
N LYS A 89 -21.17 12.30 -16.59
CA LYS A 89 -20.66 12.15 -15.22
C LYS A 89 -21.59 12.73 -14.14
N THR A 90 -22.27 13.81 -14.49
CA THR A 90 -23.17 14.57 -13.61
C THR A 90 -24.49 14.81 -14.34
N PRO A 91 -25.64 14.40 -13.78
CA PRO A 91 -26.93 14.72 -14.36
C PRO A 91 -27.11 16.22 -14.52
N HIS A 92 -27.48 16.66 -15.71
CA HIS A 92 -27.70 18.06 -16.02
C HIS A 92 -28.82 18.24 -17.03
N ILE A 93 -29.47 19.40 -16.99
CA ILE A 93 -30.60 19.72 -17.85
C ILE A 93 -30.14 20.78 -18.85
N HIS A 94 -30.41 20.50 -20.13
CA HIS A 94 -30.41 21.50 -21.19
C HIS A 94 -31.84 21.98 -21.39
N ALA A 95 -32.08 23.27 -21.18
CA ALA A 95 -33.35 23.89 -21.51
C ALA A 95 -33.14 25.03 -22.51
N VAL A 96 -34.01 25.08 -23.51
CA VAL A 96 -34.02 26.14 -24.52
C VAL A 96 -35.28 26.95 -24.34
N LEU A 97 -35.12 28.27 -24.25
CA LEU A 97 -36.22 29.20 -24.04
C LEU A 97 -36.20 30.36 -25.04
N ALA A 98 -37.38 30.82 -25.44
CA ALA A 98 -37.56 32.03 -26.23
C ALA A 98 -37.54 33.27 -25.31
N PRO A 99 -36.63 34.24 -25.49
CA PRO A 99 -36.51 35.41 -24.62
C PRO A 99 -37.60 36.46 -24.94
N ILE A 100 -38.86 36.07 -24.78
CA ILE A 100 -40.03 36.90 -25.06
C ILE A 100 -40.47 37.57 -23.76
N THR A 101 -40.52 38.90 -23.75
CA THR A 101 -40.92 39.70 -22.59
C THR A 101 -42.44 39.70 -22.41
N ALA A 102 -42.92 40.18 -21.25
CA ALA A 102 -44.35 40.37 -20.99
C ALA A 102 -45.05 41.33 -21.99
N LYS A 103 -44.29 42.13 -22.74
CA LYS A 103 -44.82 43.03 -23.79
C LYS A 103 -44.80 42.38 -25.18
N ASN A 104 -44.59 41.06 -25.26
CA ASN A 104 -44.45 40.30 -26.52
C ASN A 104 -43.36 40.87 -27.45
N THR A 105 -42.23 41.26 -26.86
CA THR A 105 -41.02 41.65 -27.58
C THR A 105 -39.94 40.59 -27.38
N LEU A 106 -39.10 40.35 -28.39
CA LEU A 106 -37.95 39.46 -28.30
C LEU A 106 -36.73 40.23 -27.79
N SER A 107 -36.34 40.01 -26.54
CA SER A 107 -35.30 40.82 -25.86
C SER A 107 -34.51 39.98 -24.86
N ALA A 108 -33.43 39.34 -25.33
CA ALA A 108 -32.52 38.60 -24.46
C ALA A 108 -31.74 39.54 -23.53
N ASP A 109 -31.34 40.72 -24.00
CA ASP A 109 -30.68 41.76 -23.22
C ASP A 109 -31.48 42.19 -21.98
N GLN A 110 -32.79 42.35 -22.13
CA GLN A 110 -33.66 42.76 -21.03
C GLN A 110 -33.80 41.64 -19.99
N LEU A 111 -33.94 40.39 -20.43
CA LEU A 111 -34.16 39.25 -19.56
C LEU A 111 -32.87 38.72 -18.92
N PHE A 112 -31.73 38.83 -19.62
CA PHE A 112 -30.44 38.25 -19.27
C PHE A 112 -29.34 39.32 -19.23
N ASN A 113 -29.54 40.35 -18.40
CA ASN A 113 -28.52 41.36 -18.10
C ASN A 113 -27.74 40.98 -16.83
N PRO A 114 -26.62 41.67 -16.51
CA PRO A 114 -25.81 41.33 -15.34
C PRO A 114 -26.58 41.33 -14.01
N ALA A 115 -27.57 42.22 -13.83
CA ALA A 115 -28.37 42.25 -12.62
C ALA A 115 -29.35 41.07 -12.55
N SER A 116 -30.07 40.78 -13.64
CA SER A 116 -31.01 39.67 -13.68
C SER A 116 -30.31 38.31 -13.57
N LEU A 117 -29.13 38.15 -14.16
CA LEU A 117 -28.32 36.93 -14.04
C LEU A 117 -27.84 36.68 -12.60
N ARG A 118 -27.39 37.73 -11.89
CA ARG A 118 -27.04 37.61 -10.46
C ARG A 118 -28.24 37.21 -9.61
N GLN A 119 -29.39 37.83 -9.87
CA GLN A 119 -30.64 37.51 -9.18
C GLN A 119 -31.08 36.07 -9.49
N LEU A 120 -30.95 35.63 -10.75
CA LEU A 120 -31.30 34.28 -11.18
C LEU A 120 -30.49 33.22 -10.43
N GLN A 121 -29.19 33.46 -10.18
CA GLN A 121 -28.35 32.56 -9.39
C GLN A 121 -28.86 32.43 -7.94
N THR A 122 -29.27 33.55 -7.33
CA THR A 122 -29.84 33.55 -5.97
C THR A 122 -31.18 32.83 -5.91
N GLU A 123 -32.10 33.15 -6.83
CA GLU A 123 -33.44 32.53 -6.89
C GLU A 123 -33.36 31.03 -7.20
N TYR A 124 -32.46 30.63 -8.10
CA TYR A 124 -32.25 29.22 -8.43
C TYR A 124 -31.76 28.43 -7.21
N ALA A 125 -30.80 28.97 -6.45
CA ALA A 125 -30.35 28.36 -5.22
C ALA A 125 -31.48 28.21 -4.19
N GLN A 126 -32.34 29.24 -4.05
CA GLN A 126 -33.51 29.16 -3.16
C GLN A 126 -34.50 28.09 -3.61
N ALA A 127 -34.80 28.02 -4.91
CA ALA A 127 -35.71 27.03 -5.47
C ALA A 127 -35.18 25.59 -5.29
N MET A 128 -33.85 25.41 -5.37
CA MET A 128 -33.21 24.10 -5.27
C MET A 128 -32.70 23.74 -3.87
N ALA A 129 -32.91 24.60 -2.86
CA ALA A 129 -32.46 24.37 -1.49
C ALA A 129 -32.98 23.05 -0.89
N SER A 130 -34.22 22.66 -1.22
CA SER A 130 -34.79 21.37 -0.79
C SER A 130 -34.07 20.14 -1.34
N HIS A 131 -33.26 20.31 -2.39
CA HIS A 131 -32.42 19.28 -2.98
C HIS A 131 -30.97 19.35 -2.49
N GLY A 132 -30.69 20.16 -1.46
CA GLY A 132 -29.35 20.33 -0.89
C GLY A 132 -28.40 21.17 -1.74
N LEU A 133 -28.91 21.91 -2.74
CA LEU A 133 -28.11 22.82 -3.54
C LEU A 133 -28.04 24.20 -2.88
N GLU A 134 -26.83 24.77 -2.85
CA GLU A 134 -26.56 26.10 -2.32
C GLU A 134 -26.10 27.05 -3.42
N ARG A 135 -26.16 28.35 -3.13
CA ARG A 135 -25.75 29.39 -4.07
C ARG A 135 -24.23 29.35 -4.23
N GLY A 136 -23.77 29.49 -5.48
CA GLY A 136 -22.36 29.74 -5.76
C GLY A 136 -21.86 31.05 -5.11
N ILE A 137 -20.53 31.19 -5.05
CA ILE A 137 -19.85 32.35 -4.44
C ILE A 137 -20.31 33.65 -5.14
N GLU A 138 -20.82 34.59 -4.35
CA GLU A 138 -21.15 35.92 -4.86
C GLU A 138 -19.91 36.68 -5.29
N HIS A 139 -19.99 37.38 -6.42
CA HIS A 139 -18.84 38.09 -7.02
C HIS A 139 -17.63 37.19 -7.32
N SER A 140 -17.89 35.91 -7.61
CA SER A 140 -16.86 34.98 -8.08
C SER A 140 -16.07 35.56 -9.26
N GLN A 141 -14.74 35.45 -9.19
CA GLN A 141 -13.82 35.83 -10.25
C GLN A 141 -13.53 34.67 -11.21
N ALA A 142 -14.20 33.52 -11.02
CA ALA A 142 -14.06 32.37 -11.90
C ALA A 142 -14.49 32.73 -13.33
N LYS A 143 -13.68 32.33 -14.31
CA LYS A 143 -14.01 32.44 -15.73
C LYS A 143 -14.61 31.13 -16.20
N HIS A 144 -15.62 31.22 -17.07
CA HIS A 144 -16.19 30.02 -17.68
C HIS A 144 -15.16 29.36 -18.60
N ASP A 145 -14.82 28.11 -18.28
CA ASP A 145 -13.99 27.26 -19.13
C ASP A 145 -14.89 26.38 -20.02
N PRO A 146 -14.70 26.42 -21.35
CA PRO A 146 -15.43 25.53 -22.26
C PRO A 146 -15.14 24.05 -21.95
N MET A 147 -16.14 23.18 -22.08
CA MET A 147 -16.02 21.74 -21.76
C MET A 147 -14.86 21.02 -22.48
N GLN A 148 -14.57 21.38 -23.73
CA GLN A 148 -13.43 20.82 -24.49
C GLN A 148 -12.08 21.06 -23.79
N ARG A 149 -11.93 22.22 -23.13
CA ARG A 149 -10.73 22.57 -22.36
C ARG A 149 -10.63 21.73 -21.09
N LEU A 150 -11.76 21.49 -20.41
CA LEU A 150 -11.83 20.65 -19.21
C LEU A 150 -11.41 19.21 -19.51
N TYR A 151 -11.87 18.60 -20.60
CA TYR A 151 -11.43 17.25 -21.00
C TYR A 151 -9.92 17.18 -21.29
N GLY A 152 -9.36 18.23 -21.92
CA GLY A 152 -7.91 18.35 -22.13
C GLY A 152 -7.13 18.43 -20.81
N LEU A 153 -7.65 19.17 -19.83
CA LEU A 153 -7.07 19.27 -18.49
C LEU A 153 -7.21 17.96 -17.71
N GLU A 154 -8.34 17.27 -17.79
CA GLU A 154 -8.54 15.96 -17.14
C GLU A 154 -7.57 14.90 -17.68
N ALA A 155 -7.34 14.87 -19.00
CA ALA A 155 -6.37 13.98 -19.63
C ALA A 155 -4.92 14.30 -19.19
N GLN A 156 -4.56 15.58 -19.15
CA GLN A 156 -3.26 16.03 -18.65
C GLN A 156 -3.07 15.71 -17.17
N HIS A 157 -4.11 15.89 -16.35
CA HIS A 157 -4.09 15.56 -14.93
C HIS A 157 -3.96 14.04 -14.74
N ALA A 158 -4.68 13.22 -15.52
CA ALA A 158 -4.56 11.77 -15.47
C ALA A 158 -3.15 11.29 -15.85
N GLN A 159 -2.55 11.90 -16.87
CA GLN A 159 -1.17 11.61 -17.28
C GLN A 159 -0.16 11.99 -16.19
N ARG A 160 -0.34 13.16 -15.57
CA ARG A 160 0.52 13.64 -14.48
C ARG A 160 0.37 12.81 -13.21
N VAL A 161 -0.84 12.36 -12.89
CA VAL A 161 -1.08 11.40 -11.80
C VAL A 161 -0.39 10.06 -12.12
N ALA A 162 -0.50 9.56 -13.35
CA ALA A 162 0.18 8.32 -13.76
C ALA A 162 1.72 8.45 -13.66
N GLU A 163 2.29 9.61 -13.98
CA GLU A 163 3.73 9.87 -13.80
C GLU A 163 4.14 9.90 -12.33
N LEU A 164 3.37 10.59 -11.47
CA LEU A 164 3.64 10.72 -10.04
C LEU A 164 3.39 9.43 -9.25
N THR A 165 2.57 8.52 -9.77
CA THR A 165 2.24 7.23 -9.14
C THR A 165 2.97 6.03 -9.74
N LYS A 166 3.86 6.26 -10.72
CA LYS A 166 4.76 5.21 -11.19
C LYS A 166 5.58 4.71 -9.98
N PRO A 167 5.54 3.41 -9.67
CA PRO A 167 6.38 2.87 -8.62
C PRO A 167 7.84 3.08 -9.02
N SER A 168 8.51 4.02 -8.36
CA SER A 168 9.96 4.02 -8.30
C SER A 168 10.37 2.68 -7.68
N GLY A 169 11.37 2.03 -8.25
CA GLY A 169 11.88 0.76 -7.74
C GLY A 169 12.23 0.84 -6.25
N PRO A 170 12.52 -0.31 -5.59
CA PRO A 170 12.86 -0.33 -4.18
C PRO A 170 13.90 0.75 -3.87
N ALA A 171 13.63 1.55 -2.83
CA ALA A 171 14.52 2.63 -2.40
C ALA A 171 15.97 2.09 -2.37
N PRO A 172 16.94 2.82 -2.94
CA PRO A 172 18.31 2.35 -3.02
C PRO A 172 18.78 1.96 -1.62
N ALA A 173 19.31 0.73 -1.49
CA ALA A 173 19.76 0.20 -0.21
C ALA A 173 20.81 1.15 0.38
N ILE A 174 20.61 1.57 1.64
CA ILE A 174 21.55 2.45 2.32
C ILE A 174 22.83 1.65 2.58
N GLN A 175 23.92 2.02 1.91
CA GLN A 175 25.22 1.38 2.08
C GLN A 175 25.86 1.85 3.39
N LEU A 176 26.16 0.90 4.28
CA LEU A 176 26.91 1.15 5.51
C LEU A 176 28.37 1.44 5.15
N SER A 177 28.99 2.39 5.86
CA SER A 177 30.44 2.57 5.83
C SER A 177 31.14 1.45 6.60
N ASP A 178 32.43 1.20 6.34
CA ASP A 178 33.19 0.23 7.13
C ASP A 178 33.51 0.80 8.53
N PRO A 179 33.43 -0.01 9.59
CA PRO A 179 33.79 0.44 10.92
C PRO A 179 35.29 0.75 11.01
N PRO A 180 35.70 1.78 11.76
CA PRO A 180 37.11 2.11 11.94
C PRO A 180 37.85 0.96 12.65
N ALA A 181 39.11 0.72 12.25
CA ALA A 181 39.94 -0.36 12.80
C ALA A 181 40.18 -0.28 14.32
N ALA A 182 39.98 0.90 14.92
CA ALA A 182 40.09 1.16 16.35
C ALA A 182 38.77 0.88 17.08
N PRO A 183 38.67 -0.16 17.93
CA PRO A 183 37.41 -0.57 18.59
C PRO A 183 36.80 0.51 19.49
N TRP A 184 37.62 1.35 20.12
CA TRP A 184 37.17 2.45 20.99
C TRP A 184 36.50 3.60 20.22
N LYS A 185 36.66 3.67 18.88
CA LYS A 185 35.96 4.65 18.03
C LYS A 185 34.63 4.12 17.48
N HIS A 186 34.27 2.87 17.78
CA HIS A 186 33.05 2.26 17.25
C HIS A 186 31.78 2.93 17.77
N ALA A 187 31.80 3.46 19.01
CA ALA A 187 30.66 4.18 19.57
C ALA A 187 30.37 5.49 18.81
N GLU A 188 31.40 6.29 18.53
CA GLU A 188 31.28 7.54 17.76
C GLU A 188 30.89 7.27 16.30
N TRP A 189 31.51 6.26 15.67
CA TRP A 189 31.18 5.84 14.32
C TRP A 189 29.72 5.37 14.20
N LYS A 190 29.23 4.53 15.13
CA LYS A 190 27.83 4.08 15.18
C LYS A 190 26.87 5.27 15.29
N ALA A 191 27.14 6.20 16.20
CA ALA A 191 26.30 7.39 16.39
C ALA A 191 26.26 8.28 15.14
N ALA A 192 27.40 8.48 14.47
CA ALA A 192 27.46 9.27 13.24
C ALA A 192 26.74 8.59 12.06
N GLU A 193 26.90 7.27 11.92
CA GLU A 193 26.25 6.49 10.87
C GLU A 193 24.73 6.43 11.09
N GLU A 194 24.27 6.26 12.33
CA GLU A 194 22.85 6.32 12.70
C GLU A 194 22.23 7.69 12.38
N LEU A 195 22.92 8.78 12.70
CA LEU A 195 22.45 10.13 12.38
C LEU A 195 22.32 10.34 10.86
N ARG A 196 23.29 9.84 10.09
CA ARG A 196 23.30 9.91 8.62
C ARG A 196 22.14 9.10 8.03
N ILE A 197 21.95 7.87 8.49
CA ILE A 197 20.86 6.97 8.07
C ILE A 197 19.50 7.61 8.38
N ASN A 198 19.33 8.12 9.59
CA ASN A 198 18.10 8.77 10.02
C ASN A 198 17.79 10.03 9.18
N ALA A 199 18.80 10.84 8.86
CA ALA A 199 18.64 12.02 8.01
C ALA A 199 18.23 11.65 6.57
N GLU A 200 18.84 10.62 5.97
CA GLU A 200 18.49 10.18 4.62
C GLU A 200 17.10 9.53 4.57
N LEU A 201 16.72 8.74 5.59
CA LEU A 201 15.36 8.21 5.74
C LEU A 201 14.33 9.33 5.89
N ALA A 202 14.64 10.37 6.66
CA ALA A 202 13.76 11.53 6.83
C ALA A 202 13.57 12.27 5.49
N ARG A 203 14.66 12.49 4.73
CA ARG A 203 14.63 13.11 3.39
C ARG A 203 13.75 12.32 2.43
N GLN A 204 13.88 11.00 2.40
CA GLN A 204 13.08 10.13 1.54
C GLN A 204 11.60 10.13 1.95
N ALA A 205 11.30 10.10 3.25
CA ALA A 205 9.93 10.18 3.76
C ALA A 205 9.27 11.53 3.43
N GLU A 206 10.03 12.63 3.50
CA GLU A 206 9.53 13.96 3.17
C GLU A 206 9.27 14.12 1.66
N ALA A 207 10.15 13.59 0.81
CA ALA A 207 9.92 13.55 -0.64
C ALA A 207 8.66 12.75 -1.00
N ALA A 208 8.45 11.59 -0.36
CA ALA A 208 7.25 10.77 -0.56
C ALA A 208 5.98 11.48 -0.08
N ARG A 209 6.02 12.16 1.08
CA ARG A 209 4.91 12.97 1.58
C ARG A 209 4.57 14.13 0.65
N ALA A 210 5.57 14.82 0.12
CA ALA A 210 5.36 15.90 -0.85
C ALA A 210 4.69 15.40 -2.13
N GLN A 211 5.11 14.24 -2.66
CA GLN A 211 4.47 13.61 -3.80
C GLN A 211 3.00 13.24 -3.51
N LEU A 212 2.71 12.67 -2.33
CA LEU A 212 1.34 12.33 -1.92
C LEU A 212 0.44 13.55 -1.83
N VAL A 213 0.93 14.67 -1.29
CA VAL A 213 0.19 15.93 -1.22
C VAL A 213 -0.15 16.46 -2.62
N GLU A 214 0.79 16.37 -3.56
CA GLU A 214 0.57 16.81 -4.94
C GLU A 214 -0.43 15.91 -5.68
N VAL A 215 -0.33 14.58 -5.50
CA VAL A 215 -1.31 13.63 -6.02
C VAL A 215 -2.69 13.88 -5.41
N ALA A 216 -2.79 14.17 -4.11
CA ALA A 216 -4.05 14.49 -3.45
C ALA A 216 -4.70 15.78 -3.98
N LYS A 217 -3.92 16.83 -4.27
CA LYS A 217 -4.41 18.06 -4.90
C LYS A 217 -4.95 17.80 -6.31
N LEU A 218 -4.21 17.05 -7.12
CA LEU A 218 -4.63 16.67 -8.48
C LEU A 218 -5.85 15.75 -8.46
N ALA A 219 -5.99 14.91 -7.44
CA ALA A 219 -7.13 14.03 -7.24
C ALA A 219 -8.40 14.76 -6.78
N GLN A 220 -8.27 15.79 -5.95
CA GLN A 220 -9.41 16.63 -5.59
C GLN A 220 -9.97 17.39 -6.80
N ALA A 221 -9.12 17.68 -7.79
CA ALA A 221 -9.52 18.26 -9.07
C ALA A 221 -10.10 17.23 -10.07
N ASN A 222 -10.04 15.93 -9.79
CA ASN A 222 -10.40 14.89 -10.76
C ASN A 222 -11.00 13.65 -10.06
N THR A 223 -12.32 13.50 -10.13
CA THR A 223 -13.11 12.52 -9.32
C THR A 223 -12.65 11.05 -9.45
N ALA A 224 -11.95 10.67 -10.53
CA ALA A 224 -11.38 9.33 -10.71
C ALA A 224 -10.05 9.10 -9.95
N ALA A 225 -9.33 10.15 -9.59
CA ALA A 225 -8.06 10.07 -8.87
C ALA A 225 -8.24 10.04 -7.34
N ALA A 226 -9.43 10.41 -6.82
CA ALA A 226 -9.76 10.25 -5.40
C ALA A 226 -9.72 8.79 -4.93
N GLU A 227 -10.15 7.85 -5.79
CA GLU A 227 -10.11 6.41 -5.51
C GLU A 227 -8.66 5.89 -5.46
N GLN A 228 -7.79 6.39 -6.34
CA GLN A 228 -6.35 6.05 -6.37
C GLN A 228 -5.59 6.58 -5.16
N VAL A 229 -5.91 7.80 -4.69
CA VAL A 229 -5.39 8.35 -3.43
C VAL A 229 -5.76 7.46 -2.24
N ARG A 230 -6.99 6.95 -2.22
CA ARG A 230 -7.46 6.07 -1.14
C ARG A 230 -6.69 4.74 -1.09
N VAL A 231 -6.37 4.17 -2.26
CA VAL A 231 -5.56 2.95 -2.37
C VAL A 231 -4.12 3.21 -1.92
N LEU A 232 -3.52 4.32 -2.34
CA LEU A 232 -2.15 4.69 -1.93
C LEU A 232 -2.05 5.00 -0.44
N GLN A 233 -3.04 5.68 0.14
CA GLN A 233 -3.10 5.92 1.60
C GLN A 233 -3.19 4.60 2.39
N LYS A 234 -3.93 3.62 1.88
CA LYS A 234 -4.04 2.29 2.51
C LYS A 234 -2.72 1.51 2.44
N GLN A 235 -2.02 1.58 1.30
CA GLN A 235 -0.69 0.96 1.14
C GLN A 235 0.37 1.64 2.03
N LEU A 236 0.33 2.97 2.13
CA LEU A 236 1.22 3.74 3.00
C LEU A 236 0.99 3.40 4.47
N GLY A 237 -0.27 3.36 4.94
CA GLY A 237 -0.59 2.99 6.32
C GLY A 237 -0.17 1.55 6.67
N THR A 238 -0.21 0.63 5.70
CA THR A 238 0.30 -0.74 5.88
C THR A 238 1.83 -0.75 6.03
N SER A 239 2.53 0.03 5.20
CA SER A 239 3.99 0.16 5.26
C SER A 239 4.47 0.89 6.53
N GLU A 240 3.79 1.96 6.93
CA GLU A 240 4.05 2.71 8.17
C GLU A 240 3.78 1.84 9.41
N GLY A 241 2.70 1.05 9.42
CA GLY A 241 2.42 0.09 10.49
C GLY A 241 3.50 -0.98 10.62
N LEU A 242 3.98 -1.53 9.51
CA LEU A 242 5.11 -2.48 9.49
C LEU A 242 6.43 -1.83 9.96
N LYS A 243 6.69 -0.58 9.57
CA LYS A 243 7.85 0.19 10.03
C LYS A 243 7.80 0.47 11.54
N GLN A 244 6.63 0.86 12.05
CA GLN A 244 6.42 1.10 13.48
C GLN A 244 6.63 -0.18 14.28
N GLY A 245 6.06 -1.31 13.84
CA GLY A 245 6.22 -2.61 14.49
C GLY A 245 7.67 -3.09 14.52
N ASN A 246 8.40 -2.94 13.41
CA ASN A 246 9.82 -3.28 13.34
C ASN A 246 10.68 -2.35 14.21
N TYR A 247 10.35 -1.06 14.26
CA TYR A 247 11.06 -0.09 15.10
C TYR A 247 10.85 -0.36 16.60
N THR A 248 9.63 -0.66 17.03
CA THR A 248 9.34 -1.06 18.41
C THR A 248 10.03 -2.37 18.77
N SER A 249 10.06 -3.34 17.86
CA SER A 249 10.78 -4.61 18.08
C SER A 249 12.29 -4.41 18.18
N LEU A 250 12.86 -3.49 17.37
CA LEU A 250 14.27 -3.12 17.41
C LEU A 250 14.63 -2.40 18.71
N GLN A 251 13.78 -1.46 19.18
CA GLN A 251 13.98 -0.77 20.46
C GLN A 251 13.89 -1.72 21.64
N ALA A 252 12.95 -2.67 21.63
CA ALA A 252 12.84 -3.70 22.65
C ALA A 252 14.11 -4.57 22.69
N ALA A 253 14.60 -5.02 21.53
CA ALA A 253 15.83 -5.80 21.44
C ALA A 253 17.08 -5.00 21.86
N GLN A 254 17.13 -3.69 21.58
CA GLN A 254 18.21 -2.81 22.03
C GLN A 254 18.19 -2.58 23.54
N GLN A 255 17.02 -2.34 24.14
CA GLN A 255 16.88 -2.22 25.60
C GLN A 255 17.23 -3.54 26.30
N GLU A 256 16.79 -4.67 25.76
CA GLU A 256 17.14 -6.00 26.29
C GLU A 256 18.65 -6.24 26.22
N SER A 257 19.29 -5.90 25.10
CA SER A 257 20.75 -6.00 24.94
C SER A 257 21.55 -5.01 25.82
N GLU A 258 21.04 -3.81 26.10
CA GLU A 258 21.68 -2.86 27.02
C GLU A 258 21.57 -3.32 28.48
N VAL A 259 20.42 -3.87 28.87
CA VAL A 259 20.20 -4.46 30.19
C VAL A 259 21.13 -5.66 30.40
N ASP A 260 21.26 -6.52 29.39
CA ASP A 260 22.20 -7.65 29.39
C ASP A 260 23.66 -7.17 29.48
N GLY A 261 24.03 -6.11 28.75
CA GLY A 261 25.36 -5.52 28.79
C GLY A 261 25.73 -4.94 30.16
N GLN A 262 24.79 -4.22 30.81
CA GLN A 262 24.99 -3.68 32.16
C GLN A 262 25.03 -4.78 33.23
N ALA A 263 24.22 -5.83 33.08
CA ALA A 263 24.26 -6.99 33.96
C ALA A 263 25.62 -7.71 33.87
N LEU A 264 26.13 -7.94 32.66
CA LEU A 264 27.46 -8.52 32.41
C LEU A 264 28.58 -7.68 33.02
N GLN A 265 28.52 -6.35 32.92
CA GLN A 265 29.51 -5.45 33.53
C GLN A 265 29.49 -5.56 35.07
N LYS A 266 28.31 -5.54 35.70
CA LYS A 266 28.19 -5.71 37.16
C LYS A 266 28.72 -7.07 37.63
N MET A 267 28.45 -8.12 36.86
CA MET A 267 28.96 -9.46 37.14
C MET A 267 30.48 -9.57 36.99
N ALA A 268 31.07 -8.94 35.96
CA ALA A 268 32.52 -8.93 35.76
C ALA A 268 33.23 -8.28 36.95
N VAL A 269 32.65 -7.21 37.51
CA VAL A 269 33.14 -6.56 38.72
C VAL A 269 33.03 -7.48 39.94
N GLN A 270 31.88 -8.15 40.12
CA GLN A 270 31.69 -9.10 41.25
C GLN A 270 32.66 -10.28 41.20
N TYR A 271 32.91 -10.83 40.00
CA TYR A 271 33.87 -11.90 39.81
C TYR A 271 35.31 -11.44 40.12
N ALA A 272 35.70 -10.23 39.70
CA ALA A 272 37.01 -9.66 40.02
C ALA A 272 37.21 -9.36 41.52
N GLN A 273 36.12 -9.35 42.30
CA GLN A 273 36.10 -9.14 43.75
C GLN A 273 35.96 -10.47 44.53
N ASP A 274 36.26 -11.62 43.89
CA ASP A 274 36.18 -12.97 44.46
C ASP A 274 34.79 -13.30 45.07
N SER A 275 33.72 -12.65 44.61
CA SER A 275 32.37 -12.93 45.08
C SER A 275 31.84 -14.22 44.44
N GLU A 276 31.28 -15.12 45.24
CA GLU A 276 30.61 -16.31 44.68
C GLU A 276 29.36 -15.90 43.89
N LEU A 277 29.22 -16.45 42.68
CA LEU A 277 28.07 -16.27 41.81
C LEU A 277 27.26 -17.58 41.71
N PRO A 278 26.53 -17.99 42.77
CA PRO A 278 25.88 -19.30 42.85
C PRO A 278 24.84 -19.52 41.74
N HIS A 279 24.11 -18.47 41.34
CA HIS A 279 23.16 -18.56 40.23
C HIS A 279 23.84 -18.84 38.88
N PHE A 280 25.04 -18.30 38.65
CA PHE A 280 25.84 -18.60 37.45
C PHE A 280 26.42 -20.01 37.46
N ARG A 281 26.84 -20.49 38.63
CA ARG A 281 27.27 -21.88 38.78
C ARG A 281 26.13 -22.84 38.39
N GLN A 282 24.92 -22.55 38.84
CA GLN A 282 23.73 -23.34 38.49
C GLN A 282 23.38 -23.23 37.01
N LEU A 283 23.36 -22.02 36.44
CA LEU A 283 23.09 -21.79 35.02
C LEU A 283 24.12 -22.48 34.13
N GLY A 284 25.41 -22.37 34.46
CA GLY A 284 26.48 -23.03 33.73
C GLY A 284 26.40 -24.56 33.80
N GLN A 285 26.00 -25.11 34.95
CA GLN A 285 25.73 -26.55 35.08
C GLN A 285 24.55 -27.00 34.21
N GLN A 286 23.48 -26.21 34.15
CA GLN A 286 22.31 -26.49 33.32
C GLN A 286 22.66 -26.44 31.82
N ILE A 287 23.30 -25.35 31.36
CA ILE A 287 23.73 -25.21 29.96
C ILE A 287 24.66 -26.36 29.57
N ARG A 288 25.58 -26.75 30.45
CA ARG A 288 26.49 -27.87 30.22
C ARG A 288 25.72 -29.20 30.09
N GLU A 289 24.72 -29.44 30.94
CA GLU A 289 23.92 -30.66 30.89
C GLU A 289 23.02 -30.73 29.65
N GLU A 290 22.36 -29.63 29.28
CA GLU A 290 21.57 -29.53 28.05
C GLU A 290 22.45 -29.76 26.81
N THR A 291 23.63 -29.11 26.77
CA THR A 291 24.61 -29.31 25.69
C THR A 291 25.12 -30.76 25.64
N ARG A 292 25.29 -31.42 26.81
CA ARG A 292 25.70 -32.83 26.89
C ARG A 292 24.64 -33.75 26.28
N GLN A 293 23.37 -33.51 26.60
CA GLN A 293 22.26 -34.32 26.07
C GLN A 293 22.12 -34.17 24.56
N ALA A 294 22.21 -32.93 24.05
CA ALA A 294 22.21 -32.66 22.61
C ALA A 294 23.38 -33.34 21.89
N LEU A 295 24.58 -33.30 22.47
CA LEU A 295 25.75 -34.00 21.95
C LEU A 295 25.54 -35.52 21.91
N VAL A 296 24.99 -36.11 22.99
CA VAL A 296 24.70 -37.54 23.04
C VAL A 296 23.70 -37.94 21.94
N GLN A 297 22.62 -37.19 21.76
CA GLN A 297 21.65 -37.42 20.68
C GLN A 297 22.28 -37.31 19.30
N THR A 298 23.14 -36.31 19.09
CA THR A 298 23.85 -36.10 17.82
C THR A 298 24.77 -37.28 17.52
N ILE A 299 25.47 -37.78 18.54
CA ILE A 299 26.31 -38.98 18.44
C ILE A 299 25.46 -40.21 18.10
N GLU A 300 24.35 -40.44 18.80
CA GLU A 300 23.43 -41.55 18.53
C GLU A 300 22.94 -41.53 17.08
N GLN A 301 22.47 -40.37 16.60
CA GLN A 301 22.05 -40.20 15.21
C GLN A 301 23.20 -40.46 14.23
N THR A 302 24.40 -39.93 14.51
CA THR A 302 25.57 -40.13 13.67
C THR A 302 25.96 -41.60 13.57
N LEU A 303 25.83 -42.37 14.66
CA LEU A 303 26.13 -43.80 14.71
C LEU A 303 25.10 -44.68 13.95
N THR A 304 23.90 -44.15 13.66
CA THR A 304 22.93 -44.82 12.78
C THR A 304 23.26 -44.66 11.29
N GLN A 305 24.00 -43.61 10.94
CA GLN A 305 24.39 -43.32 9.56
C GLN A 305 25.69 -44.06 9.18
N PRO A 306 26.01 -44.17 7.87
CA PRO A 306 27.29 -44.71 7.42
C PRO A 306 28.46 -43.88 7.94
N VAL A 307 29.37 -44.49 8.71
CA VAL A 307 30.59 -43.88 9.25
C VAL A 307 31.79 -44.65 8.72
N LYS A 308 32.69 -43.99 7.98
CA LYS A 308 33.79 -44.67 7.29
C LYS A 308 34.93 -45.06 8.22
N ASP A 309 35.30 -44.17 9.14
CA ASP A 309 36.35 -44.33 10.13
C ASP A 309 36.17 -43.30 11.26
N ALA A 310 37.11 -43.29 12.22
CA ALA A 310 37.07 -42.34 13.33
C ALA A 310 37.25 -40.87 12.88
N ALA A 311 37.95 -40.61 11.77
CA ALA A 311 38.15 -39.25 11.26
C ALA A 311 36.88 -38.71 10.61
N ASP A 312 36.15 -39.55 9.86
CA ASP A 312 34.82 -39.23 9.31
C ASP A 312 33.81 -38.94 10.43
N PHE A 313 33.84 -39.72 11.51
CA PHE A 313 32.99 -39.47 12.69
C PHE A 313 33.28 -38.10 13.33
N VAL A 314 34.55 -37.77 13.56
CA VAL A 314 34.95 -36.47 14.11
C VAL A 314 34.58 -35.32 13.16
N ALA A 315 34.72 -35.50 11.85
CA ALA A 315 34.31 -34.50 10.87
C ALA A 315 32.80 -34.21 10.91
N LYS A 316 31.97 -35.24 11.12
CA LYS A 316 30.52 -35.08 11.28
C LYS A 316 30.15 -34.36 12.58
N LEU A 317 30.83 -34.67 13.68
CA LEU A 317 30.65 -33.93 14.94
C LEU A 317 31.11 -32.47 14.82
N LYS A 318 32.18 -32.21 14.06
CA LYS A 318 32.63 -30.85 13.74
C LYS A 318 31.58 -30.08 12.93
N ALA A 319 30.94 -30.71 11.96
CA ALA A 319 29.84 -30.11 11.22
C ALA A 319 28.61 -29.79 12.11
N ALA A 320 28.47 -30.49 13.24
CA ALA A 320 27.47 -30.22 14.27
C ALA A 320 27.93 -29.24 15.37
N GLY A 321 29.08 -28.56 15.20
CA GLY A 321 29.58 -27.55 16.13
C GLY A 321 30.40 -28.08 17.31
N TYR A 322 30.92 -29.32 17.22
CA TYR A 322 31.75 -29.92 18.26
C TYR A 322 33.18 -30.18 17.79
N GLU A 323 34.15 -29.61 18.47
CA GLU A 323 35.57 -29.81 18.19
C GLU A 323 36.19 -30.85 19.13
N GLY A 324 36.86 -31.86 18.55
CA GLY A 324 37.57 -32.87 19.33
C GLY A 324 39.05 -32.51 19.51
N GLN A 325 39.50 -32.48 20.77
CA GLN A 325 40.91 -32.29 21.12
C GLN A 325 41.46 -33.49 21.90
N ALA A 326 42.59 -34.03 21.46
CA ALA A 326 43.32 -35.05 22.19
C ALA A 326 44.12 -34.40 23.33
N ARG A 327 43.86 -34.82 24.58
CA ARG A 327 44.57 -34.34 25.79
C ARG A 327 45.50 -35.39 26.42
N GLY A 328 45.85 -36.44 25.66
CA GLY A 328 46.75 -37.51 26.08
C GLY A 328 46.34 -38.87 25.50
N PRO A 329 47.09 -39.95 25.78
CA PRO A 329 46.79 -41.29 25.27
C PRO A 329 45.39 -41.73 25.73
N GLY A 330 44.48 -41.95 24.78
CA GLY A 330 43.10 -42.39 25.07
C GLY A 330 42.17 -41.34 25.68
N LYS A 331 42.59 -40.07 25.81
CA LYS A 331 41.78 -39.00 26.40
C LYS A 331 41.41 -37.96 25.35
N VAL A 332 40.22 -38.09 24.77
CA VAL A 332 39.65 -37.11 23.85
C VAL A 332 38.57 -36.33 24.59
N VAL A 333 38.57 -35.01 24.39
CA VAL A 333 37.55 -34.08 24.93
C VAL A 333 36.86 -33.42 23.74
N LEU A 334 35.54 -33.42 23.75
CA LEU A 334 34.71 -32.70 22.79
C LEU A 334 34.33 -31.35 23.40
N THR A 335 34.52 -30.27 22.65
CA THR A 335 34.17 -28.90 23.05
C THR A 335 33.11 -28.36 22.11
N HIS A 336 32.01 -27.85 22.66
CA HIS A 336 30.98 -27.17 21.87
C HIS A 336 31.42 -25.75 21.55
N GLU A 337 31.39 -25.36 20.26
CA GLU A 337 31.95 -24.10 19.78
C GLU A 337 31.25 -22.86 20.35
N GLN A 338 29.92 -22.90 20.48
CA GLN A 338 29.14 -21.74 20.93
C GLN A 338 29.16 -21.53 22.44
N THR A 339 29.16 -22.61 23.23
CA THR A 339 29.06 -22.52 24.70
C THR A 339 30.40 -22.76 25.40
N GLY A 340 31.41 -23.26 24.70
CA GLY A 340 32.69 -23.65 25.29
C GLY A 340 32.60 -24.88 26.21
N ALA A 341 31.44 -25.53 26.31
CA ALA A 341 31.24 -26.68 27.20
C ALA A 341 32.10 -27.85 26.74
N THR A 342 32.83 -28.46 27.69
CA THR A 342 33.76 -29.55 27.43
C THR A 342 33.30 -30.88 28.03
N PHE A 343 33.42 -31.93 27.24
CA PHE A 343 32.96 -33.28 27.56
C PHE A 343 34.05 -34.30 27.23
N PRO A 344 34.70 -34.90 28.25
CA PRO A 344 35.52 -36.08 28.05
C PRO A 344 34.69 -37.20 27.42
N ILE A 345 35.23 -37.94 26.44
CA ILE A 345 34.49 -39.05 25.81
C ILE A 345 34.01 -40.09 26.83
N SER A 346 34.72 -40.26 27.96
CA SER A 346 34.31 -41.15 29.06
C SER A 346 32.98 -40.77 29.73
N GLU A 347 32.58 -39.50 29.63
CA GLU A 347 31.31 -38.99 30.17
C GLU A 347 30.12 -39.22 29.21
N LEU A 348 30.41 -39.48 27.93
CA LEU A 348 29.40 -39.63 26.89
C LEU A 348 28.95 -41.09 26.80
N ARG A 349 27.66 -41.31 27.05
CA ARG A 349 27.01 -42.62 27.03
C ARG A 349 25.84 -42.67 26.06
N PRO A 350 26.08 -42.59 24.73
CA PRO A 350 25.02 -42.80 23.74
C PRO A 350 24.45 -44.20 23.88
N ASN A 351 23.13 -44.32 23.77
CA ASN A 351 22.36 -45.55 24.00
C ASN A 351 22.68 -46.22 25.36
N GLY A 352 23.12 -45.44 26.36
CA GLY A 352 23.53 -45.92 27.68
C GLY A 352 24.88 -46.65 27.74
N GLN A 353 25.61 -46.77 26.62
CA GLN A 353 26.86 -47.53 26.51
C GLN A 353 28.06 -46.63 26.20
N ALA A 354 29.28 -47.15 26.39
CA ALA A 354 30.50 -46.43 26.03
C ALA A 354 30.57 -46.16 24.51
N LEU A 355 31.03 -44.97 24.13
CA LEU A 355 31.10 -44.55 22.72
C LEU A 355 32.07 -45.41 21.88
N GLY A 356 33.22 -45.79 22.44
CA GLY A 356 34.29 -46.50 21.71
C GLY A 356 33.80 -47.75 20.96
N PRO A 357 33.24 -48.76 21.65
CA PRO A 357 32.73 -49.98 21.01
C PRO A 357 31.61 -49.73 20.00
N GLN A 358 30.74 -48.74 20.26
CA GLN A 358 29.64 -48.39 19.35
C GLN A 358 30.15 -47.78 18.05
N LEU A 359 31.19 -46.94 18.12
CA LEU A 359 31.84 -46.39 16.93
C LEU A 359 32.51 -47.48 16.10
N THR A 360 33.23 -48.42 16.74
CA THR A 360 33.82 -49.58 16.05
C THR A 360 32.74 -50.38 15.31
N ALA A 361 31.63 -50.70 15.98
CA ALA A 361 30.52 -51.42 15.37
C ALA A 361 29.86 -50.66 14.21
N ALA A 362 29.75 -49.32 14.30
CA ALA A 362 29.21 -48.49 13.22
C ALA A 362 30.13 -48.47 11.98
N VAL A 363 31.45 -48.42 12.18
CA VAL A 363 32.44 -48.49 11.12
C VAL A 363 32.43 -49.86 10.42
N GLU A 364 32.41 -50.94 11.20
CA GLU A 364 32.33 -52.31 10.67
C GLU A 364 31.03 -52.54 9.88
N ARG A 365 29.89 -52.07 10.39
CA ARG A 365 28.60 -52.13 9.71
C ARG A 365 28.65 -51.41 8.36
N THR A 366 29.23 -50.23 8.33
CA THR A 366 29.39 -49.43 7.11
C THR A 366 30.27 -50.14 6.08
N ALA A 367 31.38 -50.74 6.54
CA ALA A 367 32.28 -51.51 5.68
C ALA A 367 31.60 -52.78 5.11
N GLN A 368 30.77 -53.46 5.89
CA GLN A 368 30.04 -54.65 5.44
C GLN A 368 28.95 -54.29 4.42
N GLN A 369 28.16 -53.24 4.68
CA GLN A 369 27.14 -52.75 3.74
C GLN A 369 27.76 -52.32 2.39
N ALA A 370 28.96 -51.73 2.41
CA ALA A 370 29.69 -51.38 1.20
C ALA A 370 30.14 -52.62 0.40
N LYS A 371 30.54 -53.72 1.08
CA LYS A 371 30.90 -54.99 0.44
C LYS A 371 29.69 -55.70 -0.18
N ASP A 372 28.56 -55.70 0.53
CA ASP A 372 27.32 -56.35 0.06
C ASP A 372 26.73 -55.63 -1.17
N GLN A 373 26.80 -54.29 -1.23
CA GLN A 373 26.39 -53.52 -2.42
C GLN A 373 27.27 -53.77 -3.66
N VAL A 374 28.56 -54.07 -3.46
CA VAL A 374 29.48 -54.40 -4.56
C VAL A 374 29.22 -55.82 -5.09
N GLN A 375 28.84 -56.77 -4.23
CA GLN A 375 28.46 -58.13 -4.65
C GLN A 375 27.10 -58.17 -5.38
N ASP A 376 26.12 -57.35 -4.97
CA ASP A 376 24.79 -57.33 -5.61
C ASP A 376 24.83 -56.73 -7.03
N ARG A 377 25.67 -55.71 -7.26
CA ARG A 377 25.96 -55.17 -8.61
C ARG A 377 26.69 -56.17 -9.52
N GLY A 378 27.38 -57.17 -8.96
CA GLY A 378 28.03 -58.25 -9.71
C GLY A 378 27.06 -59.31 -10.22
N LYS A 379 25.92 -59.55 -9.54
CA LYS A 379 24.91 -60.54 -9.94
C LYS A 379 23.91 -60.04 -10.99
N SER A 380 23.69 -58.72 -11.10
CA SER A 380 22.70 -58.13 -12.02
C SER A 380 23.11 -58.12 -13.51
N ARG A 381 24.36 -58.50 -13.86
CA ARG A 381 24.86 -58.49 -15.25
C ARG A 381 24.74 -59.82 -16.02
N GLY A 382 24.16 -60.87 -15.43
CA GLY A 382 23.99 -62.17 -16.08
C GLY A 382 22.54 -62.46 -16.44
N GLY A 383 22.07 -61.97 -17.59
CA GLY A 383 20.72 -62.25 -18.06
C GLY A 383 20.42 -61.61 -19.42
N GLY A 384 21.24 -61.93 -20.41
CA GLY A 384 21.00 -61.56 -21.80
C GLY A 384 21.11 -62.77 -22.72
N ILE A 385 20.24 -62.76 -23.75
CA ILE A 385 20.19 -63.58 -24.97
C ILE A 385 19.35 -64.88 -24.81
N GLY A 386 18.37 -65.19 -25.66
CA GLY A 386 17.84 -64.52 -26.84
C GLY A 386 16.96 -65.47 -27.68
N MET A 387 15.92 -64.94 -28.32
CA MET A 387 15.62 -64.97 -29.76
C MET A 387 14.41 -64.08 -30.02
#